data_AF-A0A8A2EZK9-F1
#
_entry.id   AF-A0A8A2EZK9-F1
#
_cell.length_a   1.000
_cell.length_b   1.000
_cell.length_c   1.000
_cell.angle_alpha   90.00
_cell.angle_beta   90.00
_cell.angle_gamma   90.00
#
_symmetry.space_group_name_H-M   'P 1'
#
loop_
_entity.id
_entity.type
_entity.pdbx_description
1 polymer ?
#
loop_
_entity_poly.entity_id
_entity_poly.type
_entity_poly.pdbx_seq_one_letter_code
_entity_poly.pdbx_strand_id
1 'polypeptide(L)'
;MYSVLTLSIFCMLMVWSVFLLGATLCVTVNILSFGGYNWLLNLDFDMITFGVLLMLLICFFYVIFYTYHYFSGDIAGFGLNKIIMLFVGVMGILVCTGDFVSTLIFWEYLGVVSFFLILFYDNFLSLRSSVVTLVSSRFGDVCLFLLIGLNCFVYNSLLPCLIYFFFIIFTKSASFPYISWLLEAMRAPTPVSSLVHSSTLVAAGVWFAMRYDYVNFFNSSILFTVLLLLTILITAINSLYFVDLKKIIALSTCNNISWCVLYLIYGDVVLSLFQLLSHGVSKCVLFMLIGDIMSGSGGSQASNCVYSTKLYGNWNLFGCFLVILGLAGVPFIGVFFTKHFLLSEFTGVVNLISYIIICFSVFLSYYYSFRLCAILFNFNCSFSIGVLFFFNSNLMVFIWLFINFYLFFLLDETVFLGVSSSIMLISFQIISFFLVLKLYDSNFISNWSSSLFGCDNLVEMCYQLFYHTLDLLSVFFFRWDNLVINLFCGIGLQNSNQFYKWIMLNVIMLSVFTLIIYLIIF
;
A
#
# COMPACT_ATOMS: atom_id res chain seq x y z
N MET A 1 -12.63 -27.21 -7.91
CA MET A 1 -11.75 -26.73 -6.83
C MET A 1 -10.43 -27.46 -6.84
N TYR A 2 -10.35 -28.74 -6.44
CA TYR A 2 -9.07 -29.47 -6.35
C TYR A 2 -8.19 -29.45 -7.62
N SER A 3 -8.77 -29.56 -8.82
CA SER A 3 -8.02 -29.47 -10.09
C SER A 3 -7.40 -28.08 -10.34
N VAL A 4 -8.16 -27.02 -10.07
CA VAL A 4 -7.68 -25.62 -10.19
C VAL A 4 -6.57 -25.36 -9.17
N LEU A 5 -6.70 -25.96 -7.98
CA LEU A 5 -5.72 -25.84 -6.91
C LEU A 5 -4.39 -26.52 -7.25
N THR A 6 -4.44 -27.76 -7.75
CA THR A 6 -3.24 -28.47 -8.20
C THR A 6 -2.56 -27.74 -9.36
N LEU A 7 -3.35 -27.16 -10.28
CA LEU A 7 -2.83 -26.33 -11.37
C LEU A 7 -2.16 -25.05 -10.88
N SER A 8 -2.78 -24.32 -9.94
CA SER A 8 -2.18 -23.11 -9.37
C SER A 8 -0.87 -23.40 -8.62
N ILE A 9 -0.81 -24.50 -7.85
CA ILE A 9 0.41 -24.89 -7.13
C ILE A 9 1.50 -25.30 -8.13
N PHE A 10 1.14 -26.01 -9.19
CA PHE A 10 2.09 -26.36 -10.24
C PHE A 10 2.62 -25.11 -10.96
N CYS A 11 1.75 -24.18 -11.36
CA CYS A 11 2.15 -22.90 -11.96
C CYS A 11 3.05 -22.09 -11.02
N MET A 12 2.76 -22.07 -9.72
CA MET A 12 3.60 -21.42 -8.72
C MET A 12 5.01 -22.00 -8.69
N LEU A 13 5.13 -23.32 -8.64
CA LEU A 13 6.42 -24.01 -8.62
C LEU A 13 7.20 -23.79 -9.91
N MET A 14 6.50 -23.78 -11.06
CA MET A 14 7.12 -23.49 -12.35
C MET A 14 7.65 -22.06 -12.41
N VAL A 15 6.85 -21.07 -12.04
CA VAL A 15 7.30 -19.66 -12.00
C VAL A 15 8.45 -19.48 -11.02
N TRP A 16 8.38 -20.11 -9.84
CA TRP A 16 9.46 -20.10 -8.86
C TRP A 16 10.75 -20.70 -9.42
N SER A 17 10.66 -21.82 -10.13
CA SER A 17 11.84 -22.44 -10.75
C SER A 17 12.48 -21.55 -11.81
N VAL A 18 11.68 -20.84 -12.61
CA VAL A 18 12.18 -19.91 -13.63
C VAL A 18 12.78 -18.65 -12.99
N PHE A 19 12.15 -18.14 -11.93
CA PHE A 19 12.69 -17.03 -11.15
C PHE A 19 14.09 -17.34 -10.61
N LEU A 20 14.30 -18.56 -10.08
CA LEU A 20 15.62 -19.00 -9.61
C LEU A 20 16.65 -19.17 -10.73
N LEU A 21 16.21 -19.54 -11.94
CA LEU A 21 17.09 -19.71 -13.09
C LEU A 21 17.53 -18.38 -13.72
N GLY A 22 16.87 -17.27 -13.40
CA GLY A 22 17.20 -15.94 -13.92
C GLY A 22 17.05 -15.80 -15.44
N ALA A 23 16.25 -16.66 -16.07
CA ALA A 23 16.09 -16.64 -17.53
C ALA A 23 15.29 -15.41 -17.98
N THR A 24 15.81 -14.66 -18.96
CA THR A 24 15.11 -13.55 -19.61
C THR A 24 14.60 -14.00 -20.98
N LEU A 25 13.33 -13.72 -21.28
CA LEU A 25 12.69 -14.06 -22.55
C LEU A 25 11.90 -12.87 -23.07
N CYS A 26 12.19 -12.41 -24.28
CA CYS A 26 11.38 -11.41 -24.98
C CYS A 26 10.68 -12.08 -26.16
N VAL A 27 9.35 -11.96 -26.22
CA VAL A 27 8.52 -12.48 -27.31
C VAL A 27 7.82 -11.31 -27.98
N THR A 28 8.11 -11.10 -29.26
CA THR A 28 7.51 -10.03 -30.06
C THR A 28 6.48 -10.62 -31.03
N VAL A 29 5.24 -10.14 -30.93
CA VAL A 29 4.12 -10.56 -31.79
C VAL A 29 3.64 -9.36 -32.60
N ASN A 30 3.67 -9.48 -33.93
CA ASN A 30 3.13 -8.43 -34.80
C ASN A 30 1.60 -8.55 -34.87
N ILE A 31 0.87 -7.60 -34.27
CA ILE A 31 -0.61 -7.65 -34.21
C ILE A 31 -1.23 -7.01 -35.45
N LEU A 32 -0.80 -5.81 -35.81
CA LEU A 32 -1.42 -5.02 -36.88
C LEU A 32 -0.34 -4.28 -37.68
N SER A 33 -0.40 -4.38 -39.00
CA SER A 33 0.44 -3.60 -39.91
C SER A 33 -0.47 -2.69 -40.76
N PHE A 34 -0.43 -1.38 -40.50
CA PHE A 34 -1.20 -0.39 -41.26
C PHE A 34 -0.29 0.77 -41.69
N GLY A 35 -0.34 1.12 -42.97
CA GLY A 35 0.31 2.33 -43.50
C GLY A 35 1.84 2.39 -43.30
N GLY A 36 2.52 1.24 -43.19
CA GLY A 36 3.96 1.16 -42.95
C GLY A 36 4.38 1.16 -41.48
N TYR A 37 3.43 1.33 -40.55
CA TYR A 37 3.67 1.15 -39.11
C TYR A 37 3.17 -0.22 -38.65
N ASN A 38 4.04 -0.97 -38.00
CA ASN A 38 3.70 -2.26 -37.39
C ASN A 38 3.51 -2.04 -35.88
N TRP A 39 2.30 -2.35 -35.39
CA TRP A 39 2.09 -2.49 -33.96
C TRP A 39 2.57 -3.86 -33.50
N LEU A 40 3.79 -3.87 -32.96
CA LEU A 40 4.38 -5.00 -32.29
C LEU A 40 3.89 -5.00 -30.83
N LEU A 41 3.41 -6.15 -30.37
CA LEU A 41 3.21 -6.42 -28.95
C LEU A 41 4.41 -7.23 -28.45
N ASN A 42 5.16 -6.61 -27.56
CA ASN A 42 6.31 -7.19 -26.90
C ASN A 42 5.86 -7.71 -25.53
N LEU A 43 6.13 -8.99 -25.28
CA LEU A 43 6.01 -9.62 -23.97
C LEU A 43 7.43 -9.87 -23.46
N ASP A 44 7.83 -9.14 -22.43
CA ASP A 44 9.12 -9.37 -21.77
C ASP A 44 8.90 -10.13 -20.47
N PHE A 45 9.70 -11.17 -20.29
CA PHE A 45 9.73 -12.03 -19.13
C PHE A 45 11.11 -11.91 -18.47
N ASP A 46 11.23 -10.95 -17.56
CA ASP A 46 12.42 -10.70 -16.75
C ASP A 46 12.22 -11.08 -15.28
N MET A 47 13.28 -10.99 -14.48
CA MET A 47 13.24 -11.21 -13.03
C MET A 47 12.11 -10.42 -12.34
N ILE A 48 11.87 -9.16 -12.75
CA ILE A 48 10.78 -8.31 -12.24
C ILE A 48 9.42 -8.95 -12.51
N THR A 49 9.20 -9.41 -13.75
CA THR A 49 7.92 -9.98 -14.17
C THR A 49 7.64 -11.30 -13.46
N PHE A 50 8.64 -12.18 -13.35
CA PHE A 50 8.51 -13.45 -12.63
C PHE A 50 8.27 -13.22 -11.14
N GLY A 51 8.95 -12.25 -10.52
CA GLY A 51 8.71 -11.87 -9.13
C GLY A 51 7.27 -11.41 -8.90
N VAL A 52 6.78 -10.43 -9.67
CA VAL A 52 5.41 -9.93 -9.49
C VAL A 52 4.35 -11.00 -9.79
N LEU A 53 4.55 -11.83 -10.83
CA LEU A 53 3.66 -12.97 -11.14
C LEU A 53 3.62 -13.98 -10.01
N LEU A 54 4.76 -14.28 -9.39
CA LEU A 54 4.87 -15.15 -8.23
C LEU A 54 4.07 -14.62 -7.05
N MET A 55 4.24 -13.34 -6.67
CA MET A 55 3.41 -12.73 -5.61
C MET A 55 1.92 -12.80 -5.92
N LEU A 56 1.54 -12.47 -7.16
CA LEU A 56 0.15 -12.43 -7.58
C LEU A 56 -0.51 -13.81 -7.50
N LEU A 57 0.16 -14.85 -7.99
CA LEU A 57 -0.38 -16.21 -7.97
C LEU A 57 -0.47 -16.77 -6.53
N ILE A 58 0.48 -16.44 -5.64
CA ILE A 58 0.40 -16.79 -4.21
C ILE A 58 -0.84 -16.14 -3.60
N CYS A 59 -0.98 -14.82 -3.72
CA CYS A 59 -2.09 -14.09 -3.12
C CYS A 59 -3.44 -14.60 -3.65
N PHE A 60 -3.52 -14.83 -4.96
CA PHE A 60 -4.71 -15.37 -5.61
C PHE A 60 -5.11 -16.76 -5.08
N PHE A 61 -4.16 -17.67 -4.89
CA PHE A 61 -4.43 -18.99 -4.31
C PHE A 61 -5.09 -18.86 -2.94
N TYR A 62 -4.53 -18.03 -2.05
CA TYR A 62 -5.10 -17.81 -0.73
C TYR A 62 -6.49 -17.18 -0.77
N VAL A 63 -6.69 -16.19 -1.65
CA VAL A 63 -7.97 -15.48 -1.75
C VAL A 63 -9.10 -16.39 -2.21
N ILE A 64 -8.85 -17.33 -3.14
CA ILE A 64 -9.91 -18.28 -3.56
C ILE A 64 -10.37 -19.13 -2.37
N PHE A 65 -9.47 -19.66 -1.55
CA PHE A 65 -9.89 -20.40 -0.35
C PHE A 65 -10.62 -19.52 0.65
N TYR A 66 -10.11 -18.30 0.83
CA TYR A 66 -10.69 -17.35 1.75
C TYR A 66 -12.11 -16.96 1.36
N THR A 67 -12.39 -16.74 0.06
CA THR A 67 -13.75 -16.43 -0.41
C THR A 67 -14.75 -17.55 -0.12
N TYR A 68 -14.32 -18.81 -0.26
CA TYR A 68 -15.17 -19.96 0.02
C TYR A 68 -15.56 -20.02 1.50
N HIS A 69 -14.61 -19.73 2.40
CA HIS A 69 -14.88 -19.66 3.83
C HIS A 69 -15.70 -18.43 4.22
N TYR A 70 -15.34 -17.25 3.71
CA TYR A 70 -15.99 -15.98 4.06
C TYR A 70 -17.48 -15.97 3.70
N PHE A 71 -17.87 -16.59 2.60
CA PHE A 71 -19.26 -16.72 2.17
C PHE A 71 -19.90 -18.06 2.55
N SER A 72 -19.23 -18.92 3.34
CA SER A 72 -19.71 -20.25 3.71
C SER A 72 -20.22 -21.11 2.52
N GLY A 73 -19.69 -20.89 1.32
CA GLY A 73 -20.12 -21.57 0.10
C GLY A 73 -21.35 -20.98 -0.63
N ASP A 74 -21.81 -19.77 -0.28
CA ASP A 74 -22.95 -19.14 -0.94
C ASP A 74 -22.73 -18.82 -2.42
N ILE A 75 -23.83 -18.74 -3.18
CA ILE A 75 -23.86 -18.44 -4.62
C ILE A 75 -23.17 -17.10 -4.94
N ALA A 76 -23.30 -16.11 -4.05
CA ALA A 76 -22.66 -14.81 -4.18
C ALA A 76 -21.12 -14.92 -4.24
N GLY A 77 -20.54 -15.85 -3.47
CA GLY A 77 -19.09 -16.12 -3.49
C GLY A 77 -18.61 -16.67 -4.84
N PHE A 78 -19.41 -17.50 -5.52
CA PHE A 78 -19.08 -17.97 -6.87
C PHE A 78 -19.11 -16.84 -7.91
N GLY A 79 -20.04 -15.88 -7.77
CA GLY A 79 -20.07 -14.68 -8.59
C GLY A 79 -18.81 -13.84 -8.41
N LEU A 80 -18.42 -13.57 -7.17
CA LEU A 80 -17.21 -12.82 -6.82
C LEU A 80 -15.95 -13.50 -7.38
N ASN A 81 -15.85 -14.81 -7.27
CA ASN A 81 -14.69 -15.57 -7.75
C ASN A 81 -14.47 -15.41 -9.25
N LYS A 82 -15.52 -15.33 -10.07
CA LYS A 82 -15.36 -15.07 -11.52
C LYS A 82 -14.73 -13.71 -11.80
N ILE A 83 -15.09 -12.68 -11.03
CA ILE A 83 -14.52 -11.33 -11.19
C ILE A 83 -13.07 -11.30 -10.68
N ILE A 84 -12.76 -12.02 -9.59
CA ILE A 84 -11.40 -12.17 -9.09
C ILE A 84 -10.50 -12.88 -10.11
N MET A 85 -10.96 -13.97 -10.73
CA MET A 85 -10.22 -14.65 -11.82
C MET A 85 -9.88 -13.69 -12.96
N LEU A 86 -10.87 -12.89 -13.37
CA LEU A 86 -10.70 -11.90 -14.43
C LEU A 86 -9.64 -10.88 -14.04
N PHE A 87 -9.73 -10.32 -12.83
CA PHE A 87 -8.80 -9.32 -12.34
C PHE A 87 -7.35 -9.82 -12.30
N VAL A 88 -7.15 -11.04 -11.80
CA VAL A 88 -5.83 -11.69 -11.71
C VAL A 88 -5.27 -11.99 -13.10
N GLY A 89 -6.11 -12.44 -14.04
CA GLY A 89 -5.69 -12.65 -15.43
C GLY A 89 -5.23 -11.36 -16.11
N VAL A 90 -5.94 -10.25 -15.88
CA VAL A 90 -5.60 -8.93 -16.47
C VAL A 90 -4.29 -8.41 -15.92
N MET A 91 -4.11 -8.45 -14.60
CA MET A 91 -2.86 -8.04 -13.98
C MET A 91 -1.69 -8.95 -14.41
N GLY A 92 -1.94 -10.26 -14.57
CA GLY A 92 -0.93 -11.18 -15.09
C GLY A 92 -0.46 -10.83 -16.50
N ILE A 93 -1.37 -10.47 -17.40
CA ILE A 93 -1.01 -10.04 -18.76
C ILE A 93 -0.30 -8.67 -18.73
N LEU A 94 -0.80 -7.73 -17.93
CA LEU A 94 -0.19 -6.41 -17.76
C LEU A 94 1.27 -6.51 -17.32
N VAL A 95 1.59 -7.40 -16.39
CA VAL A 95 2.97 -7.58 -15.91
C VAL A 95 3.91 -8.10 -17.01
N CYS A 96 3.38 -8.80 -18.02
CA CYS A 96 4.19 -9.30 -19.13
C CYS A 96 4.42 -8.25 -20.23
N THR A 97 3.61 -7.19 -20.35
CA THR A 97 3.66 -6.26 -21.49
C THR A 97 4.83 -5.28 -21.46
N GLY A 98 5.65 -5.28 -22.52
CA GLY A 98 6.83 -4.42 -22.71
C GLY A 98 6.54 -3.02 -23.24
N ASP A 99 5.45 -2.86 -23.98
CA ASP A 99 5.19 -1.60 -24.68
C ASP A 99 4.26 -0.67 -23.92
N PHE A 100 4.44 0.64 -24.09
CA PHE A 100 3.58 1.65 -23.46
C PHE A 100 2.12 1.56 -23.93
N VAL A 101 1.88 1.21 -25.20
CA VAL A 101 0.51 1.10 -25.73
C VAL A 101 -0.19 -0.13 -25.17
N SER A 102 0.48 -1.28 -25.12
CA SER A 102 -0.09 -2.50 -24.56
C SER A 102 -0.31 -2.35 -23.05
N THR A 103 0.62 -1.71 -22.32
CA THR A 103 0.39 -1.36 -20.91
C THR A 103 -0.83 -0.47 -20.75
N LEU A 104 -1.00 0.61 -21.52
CA LEU A 104 -2.19 1.48 -21.42
C LEU A 104 -3.50 0.69 -21.52
N ILE A 105 -3.62 -0.21 -22.49
CA ILE A 105 -4.84 -1.01 -22.72
C ILE A 105 -5.18 -1.87 -21.50
N PHE A 106 -4.21 -2.65 -21.00
CA PHE A 106 -4.45 -3.50 -19.84
C PHE A 106 -4.58 -2.71 -18.54
N TRP A 107 -3.96 -1.52 -18.47
CA TRP A 107 -4.02 -0.63 -17.33
C TRP A 107 -5.40 -0.01 -17.15
N GLU A 108 -6.08 0.35 -18.25
CA GLU A 108 -7.49 0.74 -18.22
C GLU A 108 -8.39 -0.45 -17.87
N TYR A 109 -8.13 -1.62 -18.46
CA TYR A 109 -8.93 -2.81 -18.19
C TYR A 109 -8.85 -3.22 -16.71
N LEU A 110 -7.66 -3.10 -16.09
CA LEU A 110 -7.46 -3.29 -14.65
C LEU A 110 -8.32 -2.33 -13.81
N GLY A 111 -8.43 -1.06 -14.23
CA GLY A 111 -9.29 -0.07 -13.58
C GLY A 111 -10.79 -0.38 -13.69
N VAL A 112 -11.23 -0.93 -14.83
CA VAL A 112 -12.63 -1.34 -15.02
C VAL A 112 -12.98 -2.56 -14.17
N VAL A 113 -12.10 -3.57 -14.11
CA VAL A 113 -12.36 -4.76 -13.30
C VAL A 113 -12.33 -4.43 -11.80
N SER A 114 -11.44 -3.54 -11.36
CA SER A 114 -11.42 -3.10 -9.95
C SER A 114 -12.69 -2.34 -9.55
N PHE A 115 -13.27 -1.55 -10.46
CA PHE A 115 -14.57 -0.91 -10.26
C PHE A 115 -15.67 -1.93 -9.95
N PHE A 116 -15.80 -3.00 -10.75
CA PHE A 116 -16.80 -4.05 -10.51
C PHE A 116 -16.56 -4.81 -9.20
N LEU A 117 -15.30 -5.04 -8.81
CA LEU A 117 -14.97 -5.69 -7.54
C LEU A 117 -15.37 -4.83 -6.32
N ILE A 118 -15.19 -3.51 -6.39
CA ILE A 118 -15.58 -2.59 -5.31
C ILE A 118 -17.10 -2.42 -5.25
N LEU A 119 -17.77 -2.47 -6.41
CA LEU A 119 -19.22 -2.32 -6.51
C LEU A 119 -20.00 -3.51 -5.93
N PHE A 120 -19.38 -4.69 -5.73
CA PHE A 120 -20.03 -5.98 -5.40
C PHE A 120 -21.23 -5.97 -4.43
N TYR A 121 -21.25 -5.13 -3.40
CA TYR A 121 -22.39 -5.05 -2.45
C TYR A 121 -23.58 -4.20 -2.94
N ASP A 122 -23.48 -3.54 -4.10
CA ASP A 122 -24.52 -2.74 -4.78
C ASP A 122 -25.23 -1.69 -3.90
N ASN A 123 -24.56 -1.22 -2.84
CA ASN A 123 -25.05 -0.16 -1.97
C ASN A 123 -24.68 1.24 -2.51
N PHE A 124 -25.47 2.27 -2.19
CA PHE A 124 -25.14 3.66 -2.56
C PHE A 124 -23.73 4.07 -2.11
N LEU A 125 -23.29 3.58 -0.94
CA LEU A 125 -21.95 3.83 -0.43
C LEU A 125 -20.86 3.08 -1.21
N SER A 126 -21.10 1.84 -1.66
CA SER A 126 -20.13 1.10 -2.50
C SER A 126 -20.07 1.66 -3.92
N LEU A 127 -21.20 2.12 -4.46
CA LEU A 127 -21.26 2.83 -5.73
C LEU A 127 -20.47 4.14 -5.66
N ARG A 128 -20.65 4.96 -4.60
CA ARG A 128 -19.85 6.18 -4.43
C ARG A 128 -18.36 5.88 -4.39
N SER A 129 -17.94 4.89 -3.60
CA SER A 129 -16.52 4.55 -3.50
C SER A 129 -15.96 4.02 -4.81
N SER A 130 -16.68 3.15 -5.52
CA SER A 130 -16.20 2.62 -6.80
C SER A 130 -16.01 3.73 -7.85
N VAL A 131 -16.94 4.67 -7.95
CA VAL A 131 -16.80 5.84 -8.84
C VAL A 131 -15.61 6.72 -8.46
N VAL A 132 -15.41 7.03 -7.18
CA VAL A 132 -14.25 7.83 -6.73
C VAL A 132 -12.94 7.13 -7.10
N THR A 133 -12.87 5.82 -6.91
CA THR A 133 -11.67 5.03 -7.24
C THR A 133 -11.40 4.95 -8.74
N LEU A 134 -12.45 4.90 -9.56
CA LEU A 134 -12.31 4.91 -11.01
C LEU A 134 -11.80 6.27 -11.48
N VAL A 135 -12.42 7.37 -11.03
CA VAL A 135 -12.05 8.74 -11.43
C VAL A 135 -10.62 9.08 -11.02
N SER A 136 -10.21 8.75 -9.79
CA SER A 136 -8.85 9.01 -9.33
C SER A 136 -7.81 8.26 -10.16
N SER A 137 -8.11 6.99 -10.51
CA SER A 137 -7.20 6.16 -11.30
C SER A 137 -7.05 6.65 -12.74
N ARG A 138 -8.08 7.28 -13.32
CA ARG A 138 -8.07 7.84 -14.69
C ARG A 138 -7.14 9.02 -14.84
N PHE A 139 -6.84 9.77 -13.78
CA PHE A 139 -5.83 10.84 -13.85
C PHE A 139 -4.44 10.30 -14.21
N GLY A 140 -4.07 9.14 -13.67
CA GLY A 140 -2.84 8.43 -14.06
C GLY A 140 -2.87 7.99 -15.52
N ASP A 141 -4.01 7.45 -15.97
CA ASP A 141 -4.20 6.97 -17.33
C ASP A 141 -4.08 8.12 -18.35
N VAL A 142 -4.61 9.31 -18.04
CA VAL A 142 -4.43 10.52 -18.86
C VAL A 142 -2.96 10.94 -18.94
N CYS A 143 -2.22 10.86 -17.82
CA CYS A 143 -0.78 11.16 -17.82
C CYS A 143 -0.01 10.16 -18.68
N LEU A 144 -0.35 8.86 -18.62
CA LEU A 144 0.24 7.82 -19.47
C LEU A 144 -0.09 8.08 -20.95
N PHE A 145 -1.34 8.43 -21.27
CA PHE A 145 -1.74 8.80 -22.62
C PHE A 145 -0.98 10.03 -23.15
N LEU A 146 -0.80 11.07 -22.34
CA LEU A 146 -0.01 12.25 -22.70
C LEU A 146 1.46 11.91 -22.91
N LEU A 147 2.01 11.02 -22.08
CA LEU A 147 3.40 10.57 -22.18
C LEU A 147 3.65 9.85 -23.51
N ILE A 148 2.72 9.00 -23.94
CA ILE A 148 2.74 8.36 -25.27
C ILE A 148 2.53 9.40 -26.38
N GLY A 149 1.47 10.21 -26.28
CA GLY A 149 1.02 11.10 -27.36
C GLY A 149 2.00 12.24 -27.67
N LEU A 150 2.71 12.74 -26.67
CA LEU A 150 3.74 13.76 -26.86
C LEU A 150 5.03 13.22 -27.49
N ASN A 151 5.13 11.89 -27.70
CA ASN A 151 6.38 11.22 -28.09
C ASN A 151 7.56 11.76 -27.26
N CYS A 152 7.34 11.99 -25.96
CA CYS A 152 8.33 12.58 -25.06
C CYS A 152 9.62 11.76 -24.98
N PHE A 153 9.59 10.51 -25.45
CA PHE A 153 10.75 9.64 -25.59
C PHE A 153 11.66 9.97 -26.79
N VAL A 154 11.14 10.68 -27.80
CA VAL A 154 11.88 11.06 -29.02
C VAL A 154 12.40 12.50 -28.93
N TYR A 155 11.72 13.37 -28.18
CA TYR A 155 12.09 14.78 -28.04
C TYR A 155 12.61 15.09 -26.64
N ASN A 156 13.83 15.64 -26.57
CA ASN A 156 14.64 16.02 -25.38
C ASN A 156 13.96 16.88 -24.28
N SER A 157 12.64 17.09 -24.29
CA SER A 157 11.92 17.75 -23.20
C SER A 157 11.73 16.80 -22.01
N LEU A 158 12.81 16.69 -21.25
CA LEU A 158 13.05 15.79 -20.14
C LEU A 158 12.18 16.09 -18.88
N LEU A 159 11.91 17.37 -18.59
CA LEU A 159 11.13 17.82 -17.43
C LEU A 159 9.63 17.44 -17.44
N PRO A 160 8.85 17.67 -18.51
CA PRO A 160 7.42 17.31 -18.52
C PRO A 160 7.22 15.80 -18.48
N CYS A 161 8.09 15.02 -19.14
CA CYS A 161 8.05 13.56 -19.12
C CYS A 161 8.18 13.01 -17.70
N LEU A 162 9.12 13.58 -16.93
CA LEU A 162 9.29 13.28 -15.51
C LEU A 162 8.01 13.54 -14.74
N ILE A 163 7.46 14.75 -14.83
CA ILE A 163 6.25 15.14 -14.10
C ILE A 163 5.09 14.16 -14.39
N TYR A 164 4.88 13.79 -15.66
CA TYR A 164 3.85 12.81 -16.02
C TYR A 164 4.17 11.42 -15.46
N PHE A 165 5.42 10.97 -15.54
CA PHE A 165 5.87 9.70 -14.96
C PHE A 165 5.58 9.63 -13.46
N PHE A 166 5.83 10.71 -12.71
CA PHE A 166 5.52 10.77 -11.28
C PHE A 166 4.03 10.79 -11.00
N PHE A 167 3.23 11.51 -11.80
CA PHE A 167 1.78 11.47 -11.64
C PHE A 167 1.21 10.08 -11.91
N ILE A 168 1.75 9.31 -12.87
CA ILE A 168 1.35 7.92 -13.11
C ILE A 168 1.63 7.07 -11.86
N ILE A 169 2.84 7.17 -11.30
CA ILE A 169 3.22 6.41 -10.10
C ILE A 169 2.33 6.82 -8.92
N PHE A 170 2.23 8.12 -8.64
CA PHE A 170 1.52 8.63 -7.46
C PHE A 170 0.02 8.33 -7.46
N THR A 171 -0.62 8.38 -8.62
CA THR A 171 -2.06 8.08 -8.73
C THR A 171 -2.37 6.61 -8.46
N LYS A 172 -1.66 5.64 -9.07
CA LYS A 172 -1.91 4.21 -8.81
C LYS A 172 -1.33 3.71 -7.49
N SER A 173 -0.16 4.21 -7.07
CA SER A 173 0.44 3.83 -5.77
C SER A 173 -0.23 4.49 -4.56
N ALA A 174 -1.26 5.33 -4.80
CA ALA A 174 -2.02 6.06 -3.78
C ALA A 174 -1.15 6.94 -2.87
N SER A 175 -0.06 7.50 -3.38
CA SER A 175 0.78 8.41 -2.61
C SER A 175 0.09 9.78 -2.48
N PHE A 176 0.46 10.58 -1.49
CA PHE A 176 0.02 11.98 -1.36
C PHE A 176 0.25 12.75 -2.67
N PRO A 177 -0.78 13.42 -3.21
CA PRO A 177 -2.09 13.76 -2.61
C PRO A 177 -3.24 12.75 -2.86
N TYR A 178 -3.01 11.67 -3.62
CA TYR A 178 -4.02 10.71 -4.06
C TYR A 178 -4.30 9.57 -3.05
N ILE A 179 -4.16 9.80 -1.74
CA ILE A 179 -4.38 8.76 -0.71
C ILE A 179 -5.89 8.46 -0.54
N SER A 180 -6.76 9.43 -0.85
CA SER A 180 -8.20 9.37 -0.56
C SER A 180 -8.90 8.15 -1.18
N TRP A 181 -8.60 7.83 -2.44
CA TRP A 181 -9.31 6.78 -3.15
C TRP A 181 -9.06 5.40 -2.55
N LEU A 182 -7.84 5.13 -2.10
CA LEU A 182 -7.48 3.87 -1.47
C LEU A 182 -8.25 3.65 -0.15
N LEU A 183 -8.47 4.71 0.63
CA LEU A 183 -9.29 4.64 1.85
C LEU A 183 -10.78 4.39 1.56
N GLU A 184 -11.31 4.97 0.48
CA GLU A 184 -12.71 4.72 0.07
C GLU A 184 -12.91 3.31 -0.49
N ALA A 185 -11.89 2.75 -1.17
CA ALA A 185 -11.93 1.42 -1.75
C ALA A 185 -12.03 0.28 -0.71
N MET A 186 -11.75 0.56 0.58
CA MET A 186 -11.84 -0.41 1.68
C MET A 186 -13.28 -0.81 2.07
N ARG A 187 -14.28 -0.24 1.41
CA ARG A 187 -15.68 -0.68 1.48
C ARG A 187 -15.93 -2.02 0.79
N ALA A 188 -15.03 -2.43 -0.10
CA ALA A 188 -15.10 -3.74 -0.75
C ALA A 188 -15.07 -4.90 0.27
N PRO A 189 -15.60 -6.08 -0.09
CA PRO A 189 -15.48 -7.28 0.74
C PRO A 189 -14.01 -7.58 1.07
N THR A 190 -13.77 -8.17 2.25
CA THR A 190 -12.41 -8.51 2.74
C THR A 190 -11.56 -9.28 1.72
N PRO A 191 -12.05 -10.33 1.00
CA PRO A 191 -11.28 -11.01 -0.04
C PRO A 191 -10.84 -10.11 -1.19
N VAL A 192 -11.62 -9.09 -1.52
CA VAL A 192 -11.25 -8.13 -2.56
C VAL A 192 -10.18 -7.19 -2.06
N SER A 193 -10.34 -6.66 -0.84
CA SER A 193 -9.32 -5.79 -0.25
C SER A 193 -7.98 -6.48 -0.04
N SER A 194 -7.98 -7.78 0.32
CA SER A 194 -6.76 -8.56 0.50
C SER A 194 -6.01 -8.79 -0.79
N LEU A 195 -6.66 -8.77 -1.96
CA LEU A 195 -6.02 -8.96 -3.26
C LEU A 195 -5.70 -7.64 -3.95
N VAL A 196 -6.70 -6.77 -4.12
CA VAL A 196 -6.62 -5.53 -4.91
C VAL A 196 -5.62 -4.55 -4.28
N HIS A 197 -5.68 -4.37 -2.97
CA HIS A 197 -4.95 -3.31 -2.27
C HIS A 197 -3.60 -3.74 -1.69
N SER A 198 -3.30 -5.05 -1.70
CA SER A 198 -2.04 -5.58 -1.18
C SER A 198 -1.00 -5.85 -2.27
N SER A 199 -1.42 -6.45 -3.40
CA SER A 199 -0.50 -7.15 -4.31
C SER A 199 -0.65 -6.75 -5.78
N THR A 200 -1.68 -5.99 -6.15
CA THR A 200 -2.03 -5.79 -7.56
C THR A 200 -2.18 -4.32 -7.95
N LEU A 201 -3.25 -3.65 -7.54
CA LEU A 201 -3.57 -2.30 -8.04
C LEU A 201 -2.51 -1.28 -7.61
N VAL A 202 -2.18 -1.27 -6.32
CA VAL A 202 -1.20 -0.33 -5.77
C VAL A 202 0.24 -0.72 -6.14
N ALA A 203 0.48 -2.03 -6.31
CA ALA A 203 1.77 -2.57 -6.76
C ALA A 203 2.05 -2.27 -8.25
N ALA A 204 1.03 -2.11 -9.08
CA ALA A 204 1.18 -1.79 -10.51
C ALA A 204 1.93 -0.48 -10.74
N GLY A 205 1.77 0.51 -9.86
CA GLY A 205 2.55 1.75 -9.92
C GLY A 205 4.05 1.54 -9.70
N VAL A 206 4.42 0.67 -8.74
CA VAL A 206 5.82 0.34 -8.48
C VAL A 206 6.39 -0.51 -9.62
N TRP A 207 5.64 -1.52 -10.08
CA TRP A 207 6.04 -2.34 -11.23
C TRP A 207 6.29 -1.48 -12.48
N PHE A 208 5.42 -0.50 -12.76
CA PHE A 208 5.61 0.44 -13.86
C PHE A 208 6.91 1.22 -13.72
N ALA A 209 7.23 1.67 -12.50
CA ALA A 209 8.48 2.36 -12.21
C ALA A 209 9.71 1.45 -12.43
N MET A 210 9.66 0.18 -11.98
CA MET A 210 10.74 -0.80 -12.17
C MET A 210 10.99 -1.10 -13.64
N ARG A 211 9.93 -1.19 -14.46
CA ARG A 211 10.05 -1.62 -15.86
C ARG A 211 10.59 -0.53 -16.76
N TYR A 212 10.09 0.69 -16.61
CA TYR A 212 10.41 1.77 -17.54
C TYR A 212 11.62 2.60 -17.12
N ASP A 213 12.14 2.40 -15.90
CA ASP A 213 13.41 2.90 -15.35
C ASP A 213 13.80 4.34 -15.72
N TYR A 214 12.80 5.22 -15.91
CA TYR A 214 13.03 6.64 -16.23
C TYR A 214 13.59 7.44 -15.05
N VAL A 215 13.58 6.83 -13.86
CA VAL A 215 14.07 7.43 -12.62
C VAL A 215 15.60 7.57 -12.66
N ASN A 216 16.31 6.59 -13.24
CA ASN A 216 17.76 6.56 -13.31
C ASN A 216 18.37 7.59 -14.28
N PHE A 217 17.57 8.18 -15.18
CA PHE A 217 18.07 9.16 -16.16
C PHE A 217 18.31 10.56 -15.58
N PHE A 218 17.96 10.83 -14.31
CA PHE A 218 18.10 12.15 -13.72
C PHE A 218 18.79 12.18 -12.37
N ASN A 219 19.88 12.95 -12.34
CA ASN A 219 20.74 13.17 -11.18
C ASN A 219 20.09 13.98 -10.02
N SER A 220 18.85 14.45 -10.17
CA SER A 220 18.21 15.39 -9.22
C SER A 220 16.75 15.06 -8.92
N SER A 221 16.47 13.80 -8.56
CA SER A 221 15.17 13.32 -8.08
C SER A 221 14.81 13.76 -6.65
N ILE A 222 15.42 14.84 -6.13
CA ILE A 222 15.25 15.34 -4.75
C ILE A 222 13.78 15.69 -4.47
N LEU A 223 13.07 16.25 -5.44
CA LEU A 223 11.67 16.62 -5.26
C LEU A 223 10.79 15.37 -5.05
N PHE A 224 11.12 14.25 -5.69
CA PHE A 224 10.37 12.99 -5.57
C PHE A 224 10.67 12.28 -4.26
N THR A 225 11.93 12.26 -3.82
CA THR A 225 12.28 11.72 -2.50
C THR A 225 11.58 12.49 -1.39
N VAL A 226 11.50 13.82 -1.49
CA VAL A 226 10.77 14.66 -0.53
C VAL A 226 9.28 14.34 -0.50
N LEU A 227 8.63 14.24 -1.67
CA LEU A 227 7.20 13.91 -1.74
C LEU A 227 6.93 12.52 -1.15
N LEU A 228 7.76 11.52 -1.45
CA LEU A 228 7.64 10.17 -0.89
C LEU A 228 7.89 10.13 0.62
N LEU A 229 8.88 10.86 1.14
CA LEU A 229 9.08 10.94 2.59
C LEU A 229 7.88 11.59 3.28
N LEU A 230 7.27 12.60 2.64
CA LEU A 230 6.05 13.21 3.14
C LEU A 230 4.86 12.23 3.10
N THR A 231 4.74 11.38 2.07
CA THR A 231 3.68 10.36 2.00
C THR A 231 3.82 9.33 3.12
N ILE A 232 5.06 8.87 3.37
CA ILE A 232 5.42 7.94 4.45
C ILE A 232 5.03 8.54 5.81
N LEU A 233 5.39 9.79 6.08
CA LEU A 233 5.06 10.46 7.36
C LEU A 233 3.56 10.64 7.55
N ILE A 234 2.86 11.18 6.53
CA ILE A 234 1.41 11.44 6.60
C ILE A 234 0.65 10.13 6.82
N THR A 235 0.97 9.08 6.06
CA THR A 235 0.27 7.79 6.18
C THR A 235 0.53 7.14 7.53
N ALA A 236 1.75 7.23 8.05
CA ALA A 236 2.10 6.69 9.36
C ALA A 236 1.38 7.44 10.49
N ILE A 237 1.36 8.77 10.50
CA ILE A 237 0.64 9.57 11.51
C ILE A 237 -0.86 9.27 11.47
N ASN A 238 -1.45 9.26 10.27
CA ASN A 238 -2.87 9.00 10.10
C ASN A 238 -3.28 7.60 10.59
N SER A 239 -2.42 6.60 10.38
CA SER A 239 -2.67 5.23 10.85
C SER A 239 -2.78 5.11 12.39
N LEU A 240 -2.32 6.12 13.14
CA LEU A 240 -2.46 6.21 14.60
C LEU A 240 -3.79 6.81 15.05
N TYR A 241 -4.51 7.48 14.16
CA TYR A 241 -5.80 8.10 14.49
C TYR A 241 -6.99 7.31 13.96
N PHE A 242 -6.85 6.64 12.82
CA PHE A 242 -7.96 5.84 12.29
C PHE A 242 -8.38 4.73 13.27
N VAL A 243 -9.70 4.56 13.38
CA VAL A 243 -10.39 3.54 14.17
C VAL A 243 -10.73 2.31 13.32
N ASP A 244 -10.99 2.49 12.02
CA ASP A 244 -11.33 1.36 11.14
C ASP A 244 -10.10 0.49 10.84
N LEU A 245 -10.15 -0.80 11.19
CA LEU A 245 -9.03 -1.72 11.03
C LEU A 245 -8.55 -1.81 9.57
N LYS A 246 -9.49 -1.94 8.61
CA LYS A 246 -9.15 -1.99 7.17
C LYS A 246 -8.38 -0.74 6.73
N LYS A 247 -8.75 0.45 7.21
CA LYS A 247 -8.08 1.72 6.84
C LYS A 247 -6.67 1.82 7.45
N ILE A 248 -6.46 1.34 8.67
CA ILE A 248 -5.11 1.29 9.27
C ILE A 248 -4.19 0.42 8.40
N ILE A 249 -4.67 -0.74 7.96
CA ILE A 249 -3.91 -1.64 7.09
C ILE A 249 -3.67 -0.97 5.73
N ALA A 250 -4.67 -0.32 5.16
CA ALA A 250 -4.59 0.42 3.90
C ALA A 250 -3.49 1.51 3.93
N LEU A 251 -3.41 2.26 5.03
CA LEU A 251 -2.38 3.29 5.18
C LEU A 251 -0.99 2.67 5.31
N SER A 252 -0.88 1.53 6.00
CA SER A 252 0.39 0.81 6.08
C SER A 252 0.84 0.20 4.74
N THR A 253 -0.08 -0.13 3.81
CA THR A 253 0.30 -0.54 2.44
C THR A 253 0.82 0.65 1.64
N CYS A 254 0.14 1.78 1.70
CA CYS A 254 0.60 3.02 1.08
C CYS A 254 1.99 3.44 1.58
N ASN A 255 2.23 3.33 2.89
CA ASN A 255 3.53 3.62 3.50
C ASN A 255 4.63 2.73 2.91
N ASN A 256 4.43 1.41 2.91
CA ASN A 256 5.43 0.46 2.42
C ASN A 256 5.65 0.52 0.90
N ILE A 257 4.63 0.87 0.13
CA ILE A 257 4.77 1.09 -1.31
C ILE A 257 5.57 2.36 -1.59
N SER A 258 5.37 3.42 -0.79
CA SER A 258 6.20 4.62 -0.89
C SER A 258 7.67 4.32 -0.59
N TRP A 259 7.97 3.45 0.39
CA TRP A 259 9.32 2.92 0.61
C TRP A 259 9.85 2.16 -0.60
N CYS A 260 9.03 1.34 -1.27
CA CYS A 260 9.45 0.61 -2.47
C CYS A 260 9.87 1.56 -3.61
N VAL A 261 9.10 2.63 -3.85
CA VAL A 261 9.45 3.65 -4.85
C VAL A 261 10.70 4.43 -4.41
N LEU A 262 10.87 4.65 -3.11
CA LEU A 262 12.05 5.32 -2.58
C LEU A 262 13.31 4.50 -2.91
N TYR A 263 13.32 3.16 -2.72
CA TYR A 263 14.46 2.31 -3.14
C TYR A 263 14.81 2.45 -4.62
N LEU A 264 13.80 2.46 -5.48
CA LEU A 264 14.00 2.58 -6.91
C LEU A 264 14.70 3.89 -7.30
N ILE A 265 14.48 4.96 -6.53
CA ILE A 265 15.15 6.24 -6.77
C ILE A 265 16.64 6.19 -6.41
N TYR A 266 17.04 5.34 -5.45
CA TYR A 266 18.44 5.23 -5.03
C TYR A 266 19.23 4.15 -5.79
N GLY A 267 18.56 3.36 -6.65
CA GLY A 267 19.19 2.45 -7.62
C GLY A 267 18.92 0.97 -7.37
N ASP A 268 18.36 0.61 -6.20
CA ASP A 268 18.28 -0.80 -5.78
C ASP A 268 16.96 -1.46 -6.19
N VAL A 269 16.87 -1.81 -7.48
CA VAL A 269 15.69 -2.47 -8.07
C VAL A 269 15.42 -3.81 -7.39
N VAL A 270 16.45 -4.59 -7.09
CA VAL A 270 16.30 -5.94 -6.52
C VAL A 270 15.72 -5.88 -5.10
N LEU A 271 16.21 -4.96 -4.26
CA LEU A 271 15.66 -4.75 -2.91
C LEU A 271 14.21 -4.27 -2.94
N SER A 272 13.90 -3.37 -3.88
CA SER A 272 12.53 -2.89 -4.05
C SER A 272 11.56 -4.02 -4.42
N LEU A 273 12.00 -4.95 -5.27
CA LEU A 273 11.24 -6.12 -5.69
C LEU A 273 11.03 -7.08 -4.51
N PHE A 274 12.07 -7.37 -3.73
CA PHE A 274 11.94 -8.21 -2.53
C PHE A 274 11.05 -7.58 -1.45
N GLN A 275 11.15 -6.26 -1.24
CA GLN A 275 10.23 -5.55 -0.35
C GLN A 275 8.79 -5.71 -0.84
N LEU A 276 8.53 -5.47 -2.14
CA LEU A 276 7.19 -5.57 -2.72
C LEU A 276 6.60 -6.98 -2.54
N LEU A 277 7.38 -8.03 -2.86
CA LEU A 277 7.01 -9.43 -2.68
C LEU A 277 6.65 -9.73 -1.21
N SER A 278 7.57 -9.36 -0.30
CA SER A 278 7.44 -9.66 1.13
C SER A 278 6.23 -9.03 1.77
N HIS A 279 6.07 -7.76 1.47
CA HIS A 279 5.05 -6.95 2.04
C HIS A 279 3.69 -7.27 1.41
N GLY A 280 3.63 -7.51 0.10
CA GLY A 280 2.39 -7.84 -0.61
C GLY A 280 1.78 -9.14 -0.07
N VAL A 281 2.57 -10.21 0.04
CA VAL A 281 2.10 -11.50 0.53
C VAL A 281 1.67 -11.42 2.01
N SER A 282 2.51 -10.83 2.86
CA SER A 282 2.19 -10.70 4.29
C SER A 282 0.95 -9.83 4.56
N LYS A 283 0.72 -8.78 3.76
CA LYS A 283 -0.51 -7.98 3.84
C LYS A 283 -1.74 -8.71 3.34
N CYS A 284 -1.62 -9.49 2.27
CA CYS A 284 -2.72 -10.35 1.81
C CYS A 284 -3.20 -11.24 2.97
N VAL A 285 -2.26 -11.89 3.68
CA VAL A 285 -2.57 -12.70 4.87
C VAL A 285 -3.19 -11.86 5.97
N LEU A 286 -2.60 -10.72 6.30
CA LEU A 286 -3.10 -9.86 7.38
C LEU A 286 -4.55 -9.39 7.15
N PHE A 287 -4.92 -9.02 5.90
CA PHE A 287 -6.30 -8.65 5.57
C PHE A 287 -7.29 -9.81 5.75
N MET A 288 -6.88 -11.05 5.45
CA MET A 288 -7.74 -12.23 5.66
C MET A 288 -7.94 -12.51 7.15
N LEU A 289 -6.88 -12.47 7.95
CA LEU A 289 -6.99 -12.71 9.40
C LEU A 289 -7.84 -11.65 10.09
N ILE A 290 -7.66 -10.38 9.73
CA ILE A 290 -8.51 -9.30 10.25
C ILE A 290 -9.94 -9.43 9.73
N GLY A 291 -10.13 -9.90 8.49
CA GLY A 291 -11.46 -10.18 7.96
C GLY A 291 -12.21 -11.25 8.76
N ASP A 292 -11.51 -12.28 9.24
CA ASP A 292 -12.10 -13.30 10.12
C ASP A 292 -12.48 -12.72 11.47
N ILE A 293 -11.59 -11.93 12.06
CA ILE A 293 -11.84 -11.23 13.34
C ILE A 293 -13.08 -10.32 13.19
N MET A 294 -13.19 -9.60 12.08
CA MET A 294 -14.35 -8.74 11.78
C MET A 294 -15.64 -9.55 11.56
N SER A 295 -15.57 -10.70 10.89
CA SER A 295 -16.73 -11.58 10.74
C SER A 295 -17.21 -12.09 12.10
N GLY A 296 -16.28 -12.37 13.01
CA GLY A 296 -16.58 -12.77 14.37
C GLY A 296 -17.18 -11.66 15.23
N SER A 297 -16.89 -10.39 14.97
CA SER A 297 -17.48 -9.24 15.69
C SER A 297 -18.80 -8.73 15.07
N GLY A 298 -19.49 -9.56 14.29
CA GLY A 298 -20.75 -9.19 13.63
C GLY A 298 -20.57 -8.20 12.47
N GLY A 299 -19.39 -8.16 11.85
CA GLY A 299 -19.09 -7.30 10.70
C GLY A 299 -18.67 -5.87 11.04
N SER A 300 -18.45 -5.57 12.33
CA SER A 300 -17.98 -4.25 12.76
C SER A 300 -16.53 -3.99 12.32
N GLN A 301 -16.26 -2.85 11.68
CA GLN A 301 -14.92 -2.47 11.20
C GLN A 301 -14.12 -1.64 12.21
N ALA A 302 -14.81 -1.04 13.19
CA ALA A 302 -14.24 -0.15 14.17
C ALA A 302 -13.42 -0.93 15.21
N SER A 303 -12.20 -0.46 15.52
CA SER A 303 -11.30 -1.07 16.50
C SER A 303 -11.93 -1.27 17.88
N ASN A 304 -12.88 -0.40 18.25
CA ASN A 304 -13.51 -0.42 19.57
C ASN A 304 -14.53 -1.57 19.73
N CYS A 305 -15.03 -2.08 18.62
CA CYS A 305 -16.04 -3.15 18.56
C CYS A 305 -15.43 -4.51 18.22
N VAL A 306 -14.13 -4.54 17.96
CA VAL A 306 -13.40 -5.77 17.67
C VAL A 306 -12.87 -6.33 18.97
N TYR A 307 -13.38 -7.50 19.32
CA TYR A 307 -13.04 -8.17 20.56
C TYR A 307 -12.39 -9.52 20.27
N SER A 308 -11.42 -9.87 21.10
CA SER A 308 -10.90 -11.23 21.13
C SER A 308 -11.99 -12.18 21.61
N THR A 309 -12.29 -13.16 20.78
CA THR A 309 -13.37 -14.12 21.01
C THR A 309 -12.83 -15.31 21.77
N LYS A 310 -13.31 -15.55 23.01
CA LYS A 310 -12.87 -16.67 23.88
C LYS A 310 -13.07 -18.07 23.26
N LEU A 311 -14.02 -18.20 22.34
CA LEU A 311 -14.39 -19.48 21.72
C LEU A 311 -13.61 -19.80 20.44
N TYR A 312 -12.97 -18.80 19.85
CA TYR A 312 -12.10 -19.03 18.70
C TYR A 312 -10.73 -19.44 19.25
N GLY A 313 -10.12 -20.46 18.65
CA GLY A 313 -8.78 -20.86 19.07
C GLY A 313 -7.81 -19.67 19.02
N ASN A 314 -7.06 -19.47 20.10
CA ASN A 314 -6.01 -18.44 20.26
C ASN A 314 -4.98 -18.44 19.10
N TRP A 315 -4.97 -19.48 18.27
CA TRP A 315 -4.11 -19.67 17.11
C TRP A 315 -4.26 -18.58 16.05
N ASN A 316 -5.47 -18.09 15.73
CA ASN A 316 -5.64 -17.07 14.69
C ASN A 316 -5.16 -15.69 15.17
N LEU A 317 -5.47 -15.33 16.43
CA LEU A 317 -4.96 -14.10 17.06
C LEU A 317 -3.44 -14.13 17.17
N PHE A 318 -2.87 -15.26 17.61
CA PHE A 318 -1.42 -15.47 17.64
C PHE A 318 -0.80 -15.38 16.23
N GLY A 319 -1.50 -15.90 15.22
CA GLY A 319 -1.12 -15.76 13.82
C GLY A 319 -1.07 -14.34 13.34
N CYS A 320 -2.14 -13.59 13.60
CA CYS A 320 -2.22 -12.18 13.23
C CYS A 320 -1.09 -11.40 13.90
N PHE A 321 -0.84 -11.65 15.19
CA PHE A 321 0.28 -11.05 15.91
C PHE A 321 1.64 -11.38 15.26
N LEU A 322 1.90 -12.64 14.93
CA LEU A 322 3.14 -13.03 14.24
C LEU A 322 3.29 -12.35 12.87
N VAL A 323 2.22 -12.25 12.09
CA VAL A 323 2.23 -11.52 10.81
C VAL A 323 2.57 -10.04 11.04
N ILE A 324 1.98 -9.41 12.05
CA ILE A 324 2.23 -7.99 12.34
C ILE A 324 3.66 -7.77 12.83
N LEU A 325 4.20 -8.65 13.67
CA LEU A 325 5.61 -8.59 14.08
C LEU A 325 6.56 -8.79 12.88
N GLY A 326 6.22 -9.70 11.95
CA GLY A 326 6.97 -9.89 10.72
C GLY A 326 6.93 -8.68 9.78
N LEU A 327 5.80 -7.97 9.73
CA LEU A 327 5.65 -6.71 8.99
C LEU A 327 6.33 -5.52 9.68
N ALA A 328 6.32 -5.50 11.01
CA ALA A 328 7.08 -4.52 11.79
C ALA A 328 8.57 -4.67 11.46
N GLY A 329 9.05 -5.91 11.31
CA GLY A 329 10.46 -6.22 11.07
C GLY A 329 11.19 -6.39 12.40
N VAL A 330 10.62 -7.20 13.30
CA VAL A 330 11.33 -7.65 14.52
C VAL A 330 12.56 -8.48 14.11
N PRO A 331 13.69 -8.42 14.85
CA PRO A 331 14.90 -9.18 14.57
C PRO A 331 14.63 -10.61 14.14
N PHE A 332 15.17 -10.97 12.96
CA PHE A 332 15.06 -12.29 12.35
C PHE A 332 13.65 -12.71 11.92
N ILE A 333 12.68 -11.79 11.95
CA ILE A 333 11.30 -12.03 11.53
C ILE A 333 10.93 -11.12 10.35
N GLY A 334 10.68 -11.74 9.21
CA GLY A 334 9.85 -11.19 8.12
C GLY A 334 10.61 -10.23 7.23
N VAL A 335 10.16 -8.99 7.28
CA VAL A 335 10.65 -7.86 6.48
C VAL A 335 11.84 -7.16 7.19
N PHE A 336 12.42 -7.81 8.21
CA PHE A 336 13.58 -7.29 8.95
C PHE A 336 14.75 -7.01 8.01
N PHE A 337 15.15 -7.99 7.20
CA PHE A 337 16.36 -7.88 6.38
C PHE A 337 16.27 -6.77 5.34
N THR A 338 15.13 -6.63 4.67
CA THR A 338 14.93 -5.57 3.66
C THR A 338 14.90 -4.18 4.30
N LYS A 339 14.27 -4.00 5.47
CA LYS A 339 14.32 -2.72 6.21
C LYS A 339 15.70 -2.42 6.79
N HIS A 340 16.48 -3.44 7.12
CA HIS A 340 17.85 -3.25 7.60
C HIS A 340 18.78 -2.83 6.46
N PHE A 341 18.67 -3.47 5.30
CA PHE A 341 19.42 -3.11 4.10
C PHE A 341 19.08 -1.72 3.57
N LEU A 342 17.80 -1.34 3.60
CA LEU A 342 17.35 0.04 3.40
C LEU A 342 18.25 0.98 4.18
N LEU A 343 18.24 0.83 5.51
CA LEU A 343 18.85 1.84 6.36
C LEU A 343 20.36 1.93 6.14
N SER A 344 21.03 0.83 5.79
CA SER A 344 22.45 0.86 5.44
C SER A 344 22.75 1.62 4.15
N GLU A 345 22.00 1.40 3.07
CA GLU A 345 22.22 2.12 1.80
C GLU A 345 22.00 3.62 1.97
N PHE A 346 20.98 4.00 2.75
CA PHE A 346 20.68 5.40 3.05
C PHE A 346 21.78 6.12 3.81
N THR A 347 22.57 5.41 4.64
CA THR A 347 23.68 6.05 5.36
C THR A 347 24.81 6.50 4.43
N GLY A 348 24.96 5.85 3.26
CA GLY A 348 26.05 6.13 2.32
C GLY A 348 25.79 7.30 1.39
N VAL A 349 24.51 7.61 1.10
CA VAL A 349 24.14 8.45 -0.05
C VAL A 349 23.55 9.81 0.32
N VAL A 350 22.90 9.96 1.49
CA VAL A 350 21.99 11.10 1.72
C VAL A 350 22.47 12.05 2.82
N ASN A 351 22.01 13.30 2.74
CA ASN A 351 22.24 14.34 3.76
C ASN A 351 21.79 13.87 5.15
N LEU A 352 22.45 14.40 6.19
CA LEU A 352 22.16 14.09 7.60
C LEU A 352 20.67 14.24 7.93
N ILE A 353 20.00 15.26 7.39
CA ILE A 353 18.64 15.56 7.80
C ILE A 353 17.62 14.64 7.13
N SER A 354 17.78 14.33 5.84
CA SER A 354 17.03 13.25 5.19
C SER A 354 17.21 11.93 5.92
N TYR A 355 18.41 11.62 6.41
CA TYR A 355 18.66 10.43 7.23
C TYR A 355 17.87 10.47 8.55
N ILE A 356 17.82 11.61 9.26
CA ILE A 356 17.01 11.78 10.47
C ILE A 356 15.51 11.59 10.18
N ILE A 357 15.01 12.16 9.08
CA ILE A 357 13.60 12.01 8.68
C ILE A 357 13.27 10.55 8.38
N ILE A 358 14.15 9.85 7.66
CA ILE A 358 14.04 8.41 7.37
C ILE A 358 13.99 7.63 8.68
N CYS A 359 14.89 7.91 9.63
CA CYS A 359 14.90 7.25 10.94
C CYS A 359 13.60 7.48 11.71
N PHE A 360 13.08 8.72 11.72
CA PHE A 360 11.81 9.05 12.36
C PHE A 360 10.62 8.34 11.70
N SER A 361 10.63 8.22 10.38
CA SER A 361 9.58 7.52 9.64
C SER A 361 9.60 5.99 9.87
N VAL A 362 10.78 5.38 9.98
CA VAL A 362 10.95 3.99 10.38
C VAL A 362 10.43 3.78 11.81
N PHE A 363 10.73 4.70 12.74
CA PHE A 363 10.21 4.67 14.10
C PHE A 363 8.66 4.71 14.14
N LEU A 364 8.03 5.62 13.38
CA LEU A 364 6.57 5.67 13.26
C LEU A 364 5.99 4.35 12.70
N SER A 365 6.73 3.68 11.80
CA SER A 365 6.31 2.39 11.23
C SER A 365 6.19 1.28 12.28
N TYR A 366 7.13 1.26 13.24
CA TYR A 366 7.07 0.34 14.37
C TYR A 366 5.92 0.72 15.30
N TYR A 367 5.76 2.01 15.60
CA TYR A 367 4.74 2.48 16.53
C TYR A 367 3.31 2.12 16.08
N TYR A 368 2.93 2.34 14.82
CA TYR A 368 1.58 1.93 14.38
C TYR A 368 1.41 0.41 14.32
N SER A 369 2.48 -0.35 14.03
CA SER A 369 2.41 -1.81 13.97
C SER A 369 2.16 -2.39 15.36
N PHE A 370 2.88 -1.89 16.37
CA PHE A 370 2.64 -2.25 17.77
C PHE A 370 1.27 -1.78 18.27
N ARG A 371 0.79 -0.59 17.86
CA ARG A 371 -0.59 -0.14 18.14
C ARG A 371 -1.61 -1.14 17.61
N LEU A 372 -1.44 -1.60 16.36
CA LEU A 372 -2.33 -2.58 15.76
C LEU A 372 -2.30 -3.91 16.53
N CYS A 373 -1.13 -4.38 16.98
CA CYS A 373 -1.03 -5.53 17.88
C CYS A 373 -1.84 -5.32 19.18
N ALA A 374 -1.68 -4.16 19.83
CA ALA A 374 -2.38 -3.86 21.08
C ALA A 374 -3.91 -3.82 20.89
N ILE A 375 -4.39 -3.24 19.79
CA ILE A 375 -5.82 -3.23 19.43
C ILE A 375 -6.38 -4.65 19.33
N LEU A 376 -5.67 -5.56 18.68
CA LEU A 376 -6.14 -6.94 18.52
C LEU A 376 -6.07 -7.77 19.81
N PHE A 377 -5.18 -7.41 20.73
CA PHE A 377 -5.05 -8.09 22.03
C PHE A 377 -6.02 -7.60 23.10
N ASN A 378 -6.79 -6.53 22.85
CA ASN A 378 -7.59 -5.92 23.90
C ASN A 378 -8.56 -6.95 24.52
N PHE A 379 -8.38 -7.19 25.83
CA PHE A 379 -8.90 -8.33 26.59
C PHE A 379 -10.39 -8.21 26.95
N ASN A 380 -11.08 -7.19 26.45
CA ASN A 380 -12.51 -7.03 26.66
C ASN A 380 -13.24 -8.10 25.86
N CYS A 381 -13.49 -9.24 26.49
CA CYS A 381 -14.06 -10.42 25.86
C CYS A 381 -15.54 -10.19 25.53
N SER A 382 -15.92 -10.32 24.26
CA SER A 382 -17.33 -10.46 23.87
C SER A 382 -17.67 -11.93 23.60
N PHE A 383 -18.91 -12.32 23.92
CA PHE A 383 -19.48 -13.60 23.50
C PHE A 383 -19.94 -13.47 22.05
N SER A 384 -19.01 -13.55 21.11
CA SER A 384 -19.39 -13.66 19.70
C SER A 384 -19.07 -15.05 19.16
N ILE A 385 -20.05 -15.58 18.44
CA ILE A 385 -20.05 -16.90 17.81
C ILE A 385 -19.69 -16.68 16.35
N GLY A 386 -18.67 -17.36 15.86
CA GLY A 386 -18.51 -17.50 14.42
C GLY A 386 -17.43 -18.50 14.07
N VAL A 387 -17.24 -18.66 12.77
CA VAL A 387 -16.62 -19.83 12.18
C VAL A 387 -15.14 -19.56 11.91
N LEU A 388 -14.27 -20.36 12.51
CA LEU A 388 -12.83 -20.32 12.31
C LEU A 388 -12.47 -20.59 10.84
N PHE A 389 -11.62 -19.74 10.24
CA PHE A 389 -10.91 -20.14 9.04
C PHE A 389 -9.85 -21.16 9.43
N PHE A 390 -9.97 -22.37 8.89
CA PHE A 390 -9.21 -23.55 9.32
C PHE A 390 -7.81 -23.64 8.70
N PHE A 391 -7.30 -22.56 8.08
CA PHE A 391 -5.96 -22.58 7.51
C PHE A 391 -4.94 -22.03 8.50
N ASN A 392 -3.92 -22.83 8.80
CA ASN A 392 -2.77 -22.46 9.63
C ASN A 392 -1.95 -21.33 8.97
N SER A 393 -2.47 -20.10 9.00
CA SER A 393 -1.80 -18.87 8.58
C SER A 393 -0.43 -18.69 9.26
N ASN A 394 -0.24 -19.29 10.43
CA ASN A 394 0.97 -19.15 11.25
C ASN A 394 2.16 -19.86 10.61
N LEU A 395 1.94 -21.03 9.99
CA LEU A 395 2.99 -21.77 9.29
C LEU A 395 3.49 -21.00 8.07
N MET A 396 2.60 -20.26 7.40
CA MET A 396 2.95 -19.45 6.24
C MET A 396 3.88 -18.30 6.60
N VAL A 397 3.66 -17.62 7.73
CA VAL A 397 4.60 -16.58 8.20
C VAL A 397 5.98 -17.18 8.32
N PHE A 398 6.14 -18.26 9.10
CA PHE A 398 7.42 -18.91 9.32
C PHE A 398 8.08 -19.42 8.03
N ILE A 399 7.34 -20.11 7.15
CA ILE A 399 7.86 -20.60 5.87
C ILE A 399 8.37 -19.44 5.01
N TRP A 400 7.63 -18.34 5.00
CA TRP A 400 8.00 -17.17 4.22
C TRP A 400 9.15 -16.38 4.87
N LEU A 401 9.30 -16.41 6.21
CA LEU A 401 10.51 -15.94 6.91
C LEU A 401 11.76 -16.68 6.42
N PHE A 402 11.67 -18.00 6.32
CA PHE A 402 12.78 -18.83 5.87
C PHE A 402 13.14 -18.56 4.42
N ILE A 403 12.14 -18.35 3.56
CA ILE A 403 12.36 -18.00 2.15
C ILE A 403 13.02 -16.62 2.04
N ASN A 404 12.56 -15.63 2.82
CA ASN A 404 13.13 -14.29 2.81
C ASN A 404 14.57 -14.27 3.34
N PHE A 405 14.84 -15.05 4.38
CA PHE A 405 16.18 -15.27 4.91
C PHE A 405 17.09 -16.00 3.92
N TYR A 406 16.56 -16.96 3.16
CA TYR A 406 17.34 -17.68 2.15
C TYR A 406 17.62 -16.81 0.91
N LEU A 407 16.65 -16.00 0.47
CA LEU A 407 16.84 -15.01 -0.59
C LEU A 407 17.80 -13.90 -0.18
N PHE A 408 17.81 -13.53 1.09
CA PHE A 408 18.82 -12.63 1.67
C PHE A 408 20.24 -13.18 1.50
N PHE A 409 20.46 -14.48 1.66
CA PHE A 409 21.78 -15.08 1.42
C PHE A 409 22.18 -15.13 -0.07
N LEU A 410 21.21 -15.02 -0.98
CA LEU A 410 21.47 -14.96 -2.42
C LEU A 410 21.76 -13.54 -2.91
N LEU A 411 21.38 -12.52 -2.13
CA LEU A 411 21.80 -11.15 -2.38
C LEU A 411 23.27 -11.02 -1.97
N ASP A 412 24.16 -11.10 -2.97
CA ASP A 412 25.61 -10.87 -2.86
C ASP A 412 25.99 -9.41 -2.46
N GLU A 413 25.03 -8.63 -1.97
CA GLU A 413 25.24 -7.34 -1.34
C GLU A 413 25.96 -7.56 0.00
N THR A 414 27.29 -7.47 -0.02
CA THR A 414 28.12 -7.41 1.19
C THR A 414 27.83 -6.11 1.93
N VAL A 415 26.72 -6.07 2.66
CA VAL A 415 26.38 -4.89 3.43
C VAL A 415 27.28 -4.83 4.65
N PHE A 416 28.17 -3.84 4.64
CA PHE A 416 28.85 -3.33 5.81
C PHE A 416 27.82 -2.73 6.77
N LEU A 417 27.11 -3.59 7.50
CA LEU A 417 26.27 -3.14 8.60
C LEU A 417 27.18 -2.61 9.71
N GLY A 418 27.19 -1.28 9.87
CA GLY A 418 27.73 -0.67 11.07
C GLY A 418 26.92 -1.13 12.28
N VAL A 419 27.59 -1.65 13.31
CA VAL A 419 26.99 -2.07 14.59
C VAL A 419 26.11 -0.95 15.20
N SER A 420 26.40 0.31 14.90
CA SER A 420 25.59 1.47 15.32
C SER A 420 24.17 1.47 14.74
N SER A 421 24.03 1.19 13.44
CA SER A 421 22.74 1.21 12.73
C SER A 421 21.80 0.11 13.23
N SER A 422 22.34 -1.08 13.52
CA SER A 422 21.57 -2.19 14.07
C SER A 422 21.11 -1.91 15.51
N ILE A 423 21.98 -1.34 16.35
CA ILE A 423 21.61 -0.90 17.70
C ILE A 423 20.52 0.18 17.65
N MET A 424 20.62 1.13 16.73
CA MET A 424 19.60 2.18 16.57
C MET A 424 18.23 1.58 16.24
N LEU A 425 18.15 0.65 15.29
CA LEU A 425 16.89 0.00 14.91
C LEU A 425 16.29 -0.80 16.07
N ILE A 426 17.10 -1.55 16.82
CA ILE A 426 16.63 -2.29 18.00
C ILE A 426 16.12 -1.32 19.07
N SER A 427 16.83 -0.21 19.32
CA SER A 427 16.39 0.78 20.30
C SER A 427 15.06 1.44 19.92
N PHE A 428 14.84 1.77 18.64
CA PHE A 428 13.56 2.27 18.14
C PHE A 428 12.41 1.27 18.34
N GLN A 429 12.66 -0.02 18.18
CA GLN A 429 11.65 -1.06 18.43
C GLN A 429 11.29 -1.16 19.92
N ILE A 430 12.28 -1.14 20.80
CA ILE A 430 12.05 -1.18 22.26
C ILE A 430 11.29 0.07 22.72
N ILE A 431 11.70 1.26 22.25
CA ILE A 431 11.04 2.53 22.59
C ILE A 431 9.60 2.55 22.08
N SER A 432 9.36 2.13 20.84
CA SER A 432 8.00 2.10 20.27
C SER A 432 7.09 1.10 21.01
N PHE A 433 7.58 -0.09 21.35
CA PHE A 433 6.83 -1.05 22.16
C PHE A 433 6.46 -0.47 23.54
N PHE A 434 7.42 0.16 24.22
CA PHE A 434 7.19 0.79 25.52
C PHE A 434 6.20 1.96 25.44
N LEU A 435 6.31 2.79 24.40
CA LEU A 435 5.37 3.89 24.16
C LEU A 435 3.96 3.37 23.89
N VAL A 436 3.80 2.27 23.15
CA VAL A 436 2.47 1.67 22.94
C VAL A 436 1.91 1.13 24.23
N LEU A 437 2.66 0.34 25.01
CA LEU A 437 2.17 -0.20 26.28
C LEU A 437 1.73 0.91 27.24
N LYS A 438 2.49 2.01 27.28
CA LYS A 438 2.10 3.18 28.05
C LYS A 438 0.87 3.83 27.43
N LEU A 439 0.92 4.29 26.19
CA LEU A 439 -0.12 5.15 25.60
C LEU A 439 -1.45 4.43 25.31
N TYR A 440 -1.43 3.11 25.09
CA TYR A 440 -2.63 2.33 24.75
C TYR A 440 -3.58 2.18 25.94
N ASP A 441 -3.06 1.78 27.10
CA ASP A 441 -3.84 1.61 28.34
C ASP A 441 -3.71 2.83 29.27
N SER A 442 -2.79 3.77 28.99
CA SER A 442 -2.72 4.98 29.79
C SER A 442 -3.93 5.86 29.50
N ASN A 443 -4.83 5.77 30.45
CA ASN A 443 -5.61 6.84 31.02
C ASN A 443 -4.86 8.18 31.25
N PHE A 444 -3.58 8.36 30.92
CA PHE A 444 -2.98 9.70 30.91
C PHE A 444 -3.54 10.61 29.80
N ILE A 445 -4.12 10.03 28.74
CA ILE A 445 -4.83 10.77 27.69
C ILE A 445 -6.35 10.55 27.77
N SER A 446 -6.83 9.50 28.46
CA SER A 446 -8.26 9.18 28.59
C SER A 446 -8.87 9.20 30.00
N ASN A 447 -8.11 9.40 31.08
CA ASN A 447 -8.63 9.76 32.41
C ASN A 447 -8.58 11.28 32.62
N TRP A 448 -9.27 12.01 31.76
CA TRP A 448 -9.89 13.27 32.17
C TRP A 448 -11.38 13.04 32.36
N SER A 449 -11.72 12.30 33.41
CA SER A 449 -12.97 12.52 34.12
C SER A 449 -12.64 13.29 35.40
N SER A 450 -12.50 14.61 35.27
CA SER A 450 -12.64 15.50 36.42
C SER A 450 -13.59 16.62 36.02
N SER A 451 -14.87 16.34 36.19
CA SER A 451 -15.79 17.39 36.61
C SER A 451 -15.12 18.17 37.75
N LEU A 452 -14.88 19.45 37.48
CA LEU A 452 -14.60 20.55 38.42
C LEU A 452 -13.17 20.69 38.95
N PHE A 453 -12.36 21.43 38.18
CA PHE A 453 -11.42 22.44 38.72
C PHE A 453 -11.33 23.67 37.79
N GLY A 454 -12.48 24.22 37.39
CA GLY A 454 -12.61 25.61 36.90
C GLY A 454 -11.66 26.05 35.79
N CYS A 455 -11.21 25.15 34.92
CA CYS A 455 -10.31 25.45 33.80
C CYS A 455 -10.92 24.94 32.49
N ASP A 456 -12.20 25.24 32.26
CA ASP A 456 -12.91 24.88 31.03
C ASP A 456 -12.21 25.48 29.80
N ASN A 457 -11.58 26.66 29.93
CA ASN A 457 -10.81 27.28 28.85
C ASN A 457 -9.56 26.48 28.43
N LEU A 458 -8.89 25.77 29.34
CA LEU A 458 -7.71 24.96 28.99
C LEU A 458 -8.14 23.65 28.32
N VAL A 459 -9.25 23.07 28.78
CA VAL A 459 -9.85 21.89 28.15
C VAL A 459 -10.34 22.25 26.75
N GLU A 460 -11.03 23.37 26.61
CA GLU A 460 -11.53 23.86 25.34
C GLU A 460 -10.39 24.30 24.42
N MET A 461 -9.29 24.87 24.94
CA MET A 461 -8.08 25.15 24.17
C MET A 461 -7.39 23.86 23.70
N CYS A 462 -7.30 22.83 24.54
CA CYS A 462 -6.75 21.54 24.14
C CYS A 462 -7.66 20.82 23.14
N TYR A 463 -8.98 20.87 23.31
CA TYR A 463 -9.94 20.36 22.33
C TYR A 463 -9.88 21.17 21.04
N GLN A 464 -9.77 22.50 21.09
CA GLN A 464 -9.58 23.33 19.90
C GLN A 464 -8.25 23.03 19.24
N LEU A 465 -7.14 22.87 19.95
CA LEU A 465 -5.86 22.43 19.38
C LEU A 465 -5.98 21.04 18.75
N PHE A 466 -6.70 20.11 19.37
CA PHE A 466 -6.95 18.79 18.83
C PHE A 466 -7.84 18.83 17.58
N TYR A 467 -8.91 19.63 17.58
CA TYR A 467 -9.75 19.85 16.40
C TYR A 467 -9.00 20.60 15.30
N HIS A 468 -8.16 21.56 15.66
CA HIS A 468 -7.37 22.35 14.71
C HIS A 468 -6.23 21.51 14.13
N THR A 469 -5.65 20.58 14.89
CA THR A 469 -4.71 19.58 14.37
C THR A 469 -5.43 18.52 13.53
N LEU A 470 -6.63 18.08 13.92
CA LEU A 470 -7.49 17.24 13.08
C LEU A 470 -7.89 17.95 11.78
N ASP A 471 -8.16 19.25 11.82
CA ASP A 471 -8.49 20.06 10.64
C ASP A 471 -7.26 20.28 9.77
N LEU A 472 -6.09 20.56 10.36
CA LEU A 472 -4.82 20.60 9.63
C LEU A 472 -4.49 19.24 8.99
N LEU A 473 -4.83 18.13 9.66
CA LEU A 473 -4.66 16.78 9.14
C LEU A 473 -5.72 16.39 8.10
N SER A 474 -6.95 16.89 8.23
CA SER A 474 -8.03 16.73 7.25
C SER A 474 -7.79 17.53 5.98
N VAL A 475 -7.05 18.65 6.09
CA VAL A 475 -6.53 19.41 4.93
C VAL A 475 -5.54 18.56 4.12
N PHE A 476 -4.77 17.64 4.71
CA PHE A 476 -3.98 16.67 3.92
C PHE A 476 -4.86 15.64 3.20
N PHE A 477 -6.07 15.41 3.67
CA PHE A 477 -7.11 14.63 2.97
C PHE A 477 -8.05 15.53 2.17
N PHE A 478 -7.49 16.55 1.53
CA PHE A 478 -8.26 17.42 0.65
C PHE A 478 -8.97 16.58 -0.43
N ARG A 479 -10.30 16.61 -0.42
CA ARG A 479 -11.14 15.90 -1.39
C ARG A 479 -11.20 16.68 -2.70
N TRP A 480 -10.13 16.58 -3.50
CA TRP A 480 -10.07 17.14 -4.86
C TRP A 480 -11.26 16.67 -5.72
N ASP A 481 -11.74 15.46 -5.47
CA ASP A 481 -12.78 14.78 -6.26
C ASP A 481 -14.15 15.46 -6.16
N ASN A 482 -14.54 15.91 -4.96
CA ASN A 482 -15.77 16.69 -4.77
C ASN A 482 -15.71 18.04 -5.50
N LEU A 483 -14.50 18.61 -5.67
CA LEU A 483 -14.29 19.87 -6.37
C LEU A 483 -14.31 19.68 -7.89
N VAL A 484 -13.75 18.59 -8.40
CA VAL A 484 -13.84 18.21 -9.81
C VAL A 484 -15.30 17.93 -10.20
N ILE A 485 -16.05 17.20 -9.36
CA ILE A 485 -17.48 16.96 -9.57
C ILE A 485 -18.26 18.28 -9.52
N ASN A 486 -17.95 19.19 -8.59
CA ASN A 486 -18.58 20.52 -8.55
C ASN A 486 -18.22 21.40 -9.76
N LEU A 487 -17.00 21.28 -10.30
CA LEU A 487 -16.57 21.95 -11.55
C LEU A 487 -17.38 21.45 -12.76
N PHE A 488 -17.59 20.14 -12.87
CA PHE A 488 -18.36 19.55 -13.97
C PHE A 488 -19.88 19.77 -13.83
N CYS A 489 -20.41 19.86 -12.61
CA CYS A 489 -21.83 20.08 -12.37
C CYS A 489 -22.28 21.55 -12.51
N GLY A 490 -21.36 22.51 -12.70
CA GLY A 490 -21.71 23.89 -13.03
C GLY A 490 -22.48 24.68 -11.95
N ILE A 491 -22.47 24.22 -10.70
CA ILE A 491 -23.17 24.89 -9.59
C ILE A 491 -22.23 25.90 -8.93
N GLY A 492 -22.29 27.14 -9.41
CA GLY A 492 -21.91 28.35 -8.68
C GLY A 492 -20.57 28.98 -9.04
N LEU A 493 -20.60 30.05 -9.85
CA LEU A 493 -19.49 31.00 -10.05
C LEU A 493 -18.96 31.63 -8.75
N GLN A 494 -19.71 31.61 -7.64
CA GLN A 494 -19.22 32.05 -6.33
C GLN A 494 -18.28 31.03 -5.65
N ASN A 495 -18.38 29.74 -6.00
CA ASN A 495 -17.47 28.71 -5.50
C ASN A 495 -16.10 28.75 -6.20
N SER A 496 -15.95 29.43 -7.34
CA SER A 496 -14.65 29.53 -8.04
C SER A 496 -13.63 30.38 -7.28
N ASN A 497 -14.06 31.38 -6.52
CA ASN A 497 -13.18 32.19 -5.68
C ASN A 497 -12.79 31.47 -4.37
N GLN A 498 -13.69 30.68 -3.79
CA GLN A 498 -13.28 29.75 -2.72
C GLN A 498 -12.35 28.68 -3.28
N PHE A 499 -12.64 28.12 -4.44
CA PHE A 499 -11.79 27.17 -5.17
C PHE A 499 -10.37 27.69 -5.40
N TYR A 500 -10.21 28.94 -5.88
CA TYR A 500 -8.90 29.57 -5.98
C TYR A 500 -8.23 29.71 -4.61
N LYS A 501 -8.96 30.08 -3.56
CA LYS A 501 -8.37 30.19 -2.21
C LYS A 501 -7.90 28.85 -1.67
N TRP A 502 -8.68 27.78 -1.80
CA TRP A 502 -8.29 26.45 -1.30
C TRP A 502 -7.15 25.83 -2.11
N ILE A 503 -7.14 26.02 -3.44
CA ILE A 503 -6.02 25.59 -4.29
C ILE A 503 -4.76 26.40 -4.00
N MET A 504 -4.88 27.72 -3.89
CA MET A 504 -3.74 28.57 -3.51
C MET A 504 -3.23 28.20 -2.12
N LEU A 505 -4.12 27.89 -1.16
CA LEU A 505 -3.69 27.49 0.18
C LEU A 505 -3.00 26.13 0.17
N ASN A 506 -3.48 25.17 -0.63
CA ASN A 506 -2.78 23.89 -0.82
C ASN A 506 -1.44 24.06 -1.53
N VAL A 507 -1.36 24.87 -2.59
CA VAL A 507 -0.11 25.17 -3.30
C VAL A 507 0.85 25.95 -2.39
N ILE A 508 0.36 26.89 -1.59
CA ILE A 508 1.16 27.62 -0.59
C ILE A 508 1.65 26.65 0.47
N MET A 509 0.81 25.79 1.02
CA MET A 509 1.23 24.79 2.02
C MET A 509 2.25 23.82 1.43
N LEU A 510 2.04 23.32 0.21
CA LEU A 510 2.99 22.45 -0.48
C LEU A 510 4.30 23.19 -0.76
N SER A 511 4.24 24.45 -1.20
CA SER A 511 5.42 25.29 -1.44
C SER A 511 6.18 25.61 -0.15
N VAL A 512 5.49 25.91 0.95
CA VAL A 512 6.06 26.20 2.26
C VAL A 512 6.67 24.94 2.86
N PHE A 513 6.01 23.79 2.75
CA PHE A 513 6.58 22.51 3.16
C PHE A 513 7.79 22.14 2.30
N THR A 514 7.73 22.30 0.97
CA THR A 514 8.88 22.06 0.11
C THR A 514 10.02 23.05 0.36
N LEU A 515 9.72 24.30 0.73
CA LEU A 515 10.72 25.31 1.10
C LEU A 515 11.36 25.01 2.45
N ILE A 516 10.56 24.64 3.45
CA ILE A 516 11.05 24.20 4.76
C ILE A 516 11.95 22.98 4.56
N ILE A 517 11.53 22.02 3.74
CA ILE A 517 12.32 20.83 3.47
C ILE A 517 13.56 21.16 2.61
N TYR A 518 13.47 22.08 1.65
CA TYR A 518 14.61 22.55 0.86
C TYR A 518 15.65 23.26 1.72
N LEU A 519 15.23 24.16 2.62
CA LEU A 519 16.08 24.85 3.61
C LEU A 519 16.63 23.90 4.70
N ILE A 520 16.05 22.72 4.80
CA ILE A 520 16.52 21.66 5.68
C ILE A 520 17.48 20.73 4.92
N ILE A 521 17.45 20.70 3.59
CA ILE A 521 18.33 19.86 2.78
C ILE A 521 19.60 20.63 2.35
N PHE A 522 19.51 21.94 2.15
CA PHE A 522 20.60 22.88 1.85
C PHE A 522 20.76 23.89 2.99
#